data_AF-A0A527ZCE6-F1
#
_entry.id   AF-A0A527ZCE6-F1
#
_cell.length_a   1.000
_cell.length_b   1.000
_cell.length_c   1.000
_cell.angle_alpha   90.00
_cell.angle_beta   90.00
_cell.angle_gamma   90.00
#
_symmetry.space_group_name_H-M   'P 1'
#
loop_
_entity.id
_entity.type
_entity.pdbx_description
1 polymer ?
#
loop_
_entity_poly.entity_id
_entity_poly.type
_entity_poly.pdbx_seq_one_letter_code
_entity_poly.pdbx_strand_id
1 'polypeptide(L)'
;ADDLVMLKRLVRAQARRHGVTACFMAKPIEKYAGSGMHFHVSLQDKAGDNVFAEASGETWSLPLLRGLGGLIQTMAESMLVFAPHANSWRRFVSQSYAPVAPTWGVNNRSVALRVPAGDAKNRRIEHRPSGVDANPYL
;
A
#
# COMPACT_ATOMS: atom_id res chain seq x y z
N ALA A 1 -3.36 12.71 0.53
CA ALA A 1 -4.33 12.21 -0.46
C ALA A 1 -4.41 13.16 -1.66
N ASP A 2 -4.50 14.47 -1.41
CA ASP A 2 -4.49 15.55 -2.41
C ASP A 2 -3.36 15.43 -3.43
N ASP A 3 -2.14 15.19 -2.95
CA ASP A 3 -0.96 15.00 -3.82
C ASP A 3 -1.14 13.87 -4.83
N LEU A 4 -1.81 12.77 -4.44
CA LEU A 4 -2.07 11.67 -5.37
C LEU A 4 -3.11 12.07 -6.42
N VAL A 5 -4.17 12.79 -6.01
CA VAL A 5 -5.18 13.29 -6.95
C VAL A 5 -4.53 14.25 -7.95
N MET A 6 -3.66 15.15 -7.46
CA MET A 6 -2.88 16.06 -8.29
C MET A 6 -1.94 15.29 -9.22
N LEU A 7 -1.21 14.30 -8.71
CA LEU A 7 -0.31 13.45 -9.50
C LEU A 7 -1.05 12.76 -10.64
N LYS A 8 -2.19 12.10 -10.37
CA LYS A 8 -3.00 11.44 -11.41
C LYS A 8 -3.47 12.43 -12.48
N ARG A 9 -3.81 13.67 -12.10
CA ARG A 9 -4.18 14.74 -13.03
C ARG A 9 -2.99 15.17 -13.90
N LEU A 10 -1.84 15.42 -13.29
CA LEU A 10 -0.61 15.81 -13.99
C LEU A 10 -0.16 14.74 -14.98
N VAL A 11 -0.14 13.47 -14.56
CA VAL A 11 0.24 12.34 -15.41
C VAL A 11 -0.71 12.21 -16.61
N ARG A 12 -2.04 12.35 -16.40
CA ARG A 12 -3.01 12.36 -17.50
C ARG A 12 -2.80 13.52 -18.46
N ALA A 13 -2.54 14.72 -17.95
CA ALA A 13 -2.30 15.90 -18.78
C ALA A 13 -1.05 15.74 -19.63
N GLN A 14 0.04 15.24 -19.04
CA GLN A 14 1.29 15.00 -19.75
C GLN A 14 1.16 13.88 -20.77
N ALA A 15 0.53 12.75 -20.42
CA ALA A 15 0.28 11.65 -21.36
C ALA A 15 -0.43 12.13 -22.64
N ARG A 16 -1.49 12.94 -22.49
CA ARG A 16 -2.22 13.51 -23.63
C ARG A 16 -1.34 14.39 -24.52
N ARG A 17 -0.42 15.18 -23.94
CA ARG A 17 0.53 16.00 -24.70
C ARG A 17 1.50 15.17 -25.56
N HIS A 18 1.74 13.93 -25.19
CA HIS A 18 2.60 12.98 -25.93
C HIS A 18 1.79 11.98 -26.78
N GLY A 19 0.49 12.21 -26.98
CA GLY A 19 -0.35 11.35 -27.82
C GLY A 19 -0.67 9.98 -27.22
N VAL A 20 -0.51 9.80 -25.90
CA VAL A 20 -0.80 8.55 -25.18
C VAL A 20 -1.83 8.75 -24.07
N THR A 21 -2.43 7.66 -23.59
CA THR A 21 -3.40 7.70 -22.49
C THR A 21 -2.83 7.04 -21.23
N ALA A 22 -2.75 7.80 -20.15
CA ALA A 22 -2.44 7.25 -18.83
C ALA A 22 -3.66 6.50 -18.26
N CYS A 23 -3.48 5.22 -17.98
CA CYS A 23 -4.51 4.36 -17.39
C CYS A 23 -4.22 4.10 -15.91
N PHE A 24 -5.18 4.40 -15.05
CA PHE A 24 -5.12 4.13 -13.60
C PHE A 24 -6.10 3.03 -13.20
N MET A 25 -6.35 2.07 -14.09
CA MET A 25 -7.02 0.84 -13.73
C MET A 25 -6.05 -0.07 -12.98
N ALA A 26 -6.52 -0.81 -11.99
CA ALA A 26 -5.71 -1.79 -11.27
C ALA A 26 -5.11 -2.89 -12.17
N LYS A 27 -5.83 -3.36 -13.19
CA LYS A 27 -5.42 -4.46 -14.07
C LYS A 27 -5.99 -4.25 -15.48
N PRO A 28 -5.42 -3.32 -16.28
CA PRO A 28 -5.97 -3.02 -17.60
C PRO A 28 -5.74 -4.12 -18.63
N ILE A 29 -4.65 -4.88 -18.48
CA ILE A 29 -4.26 -5.96 -19.40
C ILE A 29 -3.96 -7.20 -18.58
N GLU A 30 -4.67 -8.29 -18.85
CA GLU A 30 -4.60 -9.54 -18.09
C GLU A 30 -3.18 -10.14 -18.04
N LYS A 31 -2.50 -10.19 -19.19
CA LYS A 31 -1.19 -10.81 -19.35
C LYS A 31 -0.02 -10.09 -18.66
N TYR A 32 -0.21 -8.84 -18.20
CA TYR A 32 0.84 -8.02 -17.60
C TYR A 32 0.58 -7.73 -16.12
N ALA A 33 1.62 -7.35 -15.38
CA ALA A 33 1.47 -6.93 -13.99
C ALA A 33 0.42 -5.80 -13.85
N GLY A 34 -0.36 -5.85 -12.76
CA GLY A 34 -1.31 -4.80 -12.43
C GLY A 34 -0.63 -3.55 -11.85
N SER A 35 -1.39 -2.48 -11.73
CA SER A 35 -0.98 -1.23 -11.07
C SER A 35 -1.54 -1.18 -9.65
N GLY A 36 -0.64 -1.20 -8.67
CA GLY A 36 -0.96 -1.01 -7.26
C GLY A 36 -0.68 0.41 -6.79
N MET A 37 -1.21 0.74 -5.61
CA MET A 37 -0.85 1.93 -4.86
C MET A 37 -0.50 1.48 -3.45
N HIS A 38 0.77 1.20 -3.20
CA HIS A 38 1.19 0.82 -1.86
C HIS A 38 1.21 2.06 -0.96
N PHE A 39 0.62 1.95 0.22
CA PHE A 39 0.65 3.00 1.22
C PHE A 39 1.76 2.72 2.23
N HIS A 40 2.71 3.65 2.36
CA HIS A 40 3.66 3.62 3.46
C HIS A 40 3.12 4.48 4.61
N VAL A 41 2.88 3.86 5.76
CA VAL A 41 2.25 4.48 6.92
C VAL A 41 3.18 4.38 8.12
N SER A 42 3.47 5.53 8.72
CA SER A 42 4.11 5.66 10.03
C SER A 42 3.24 6.54 10.93
N LEU A 43 3.44 6.42 12.23
CA LEU A 43 2.75 7.22 13.23
C LEU A 43 3.80 7.98 14.06
N GLN A 44 3.59 9.28 14.24
CA GLN A 44 4.41 10.11 15.11
C GLN A 44 3.62 10.47 16.36
N ASP A 45 4.32 10.60 17.48
CA ASP A 45 3.73 11.14 18.70
C ASP A 45 3.70 12.68 18.68
N LYS A 46 3.34 13.29 19.81
CA LYS A 46 3.27 14.76 19.93
C LYS A 46 4.64 15.44 19.89
N ALA A 47 5.72 14.73 20.17
CA ALA A 47 7.09 15.23 20.06
C ALA A 47 7.66 15.10 18.64
N GLY A 48 6.96 14.37 17.76
CA GLY A 48 7.40 14.08 16.40
C GLY A 48 8.20 12.77 16.29
N ASP A 49 8.28 11.99 17.37
CA ASP A 49 9.02 10.74 17.38
C ASP A 49 8.19 9.62 16.73
N ASN A 50 8.85 8.80 15.92
CA ASN A 50 8.19 7.70 15.23
C ASN A 50 7.83 6.58 16.22
N VAL A 51 6.54 6.42 16.49
CA VAL A 51 5.97 5.46 17.45
C VAL A 51 6.18 4.01 17.01
N PHE A 52 6.47 3.78 15.73
CA PHE A 52 6.82 2.45 15.24
C PHE A 52 8.30 2.10 15.42
N ALA A 53 9.17 3.06 15.71
CA ALA A 53 10.58 2.81 15.97
C ALA A 53 10.77 1.90 17.20
N GLU A 54 11.56 0.85 17.05
CA GLU A 54 11.95 -0.02 18.16
C GLU A 54 12.83 0.71 19.19
N ALA A 55 12.61 0.42 20.48
CA ALA A 55 13.48 0.88 21.54
C ALA A 55 14.79 0.07 21.56
N SER A 56 15.82 0.61 22.21
CA SER A 56 17.11 -0.09 22.33
C SER A 56 16.95 -1.48 22.96
N GLY A 57 17.39 -2.51 22.24
CA GLY A 57 17.31 -3.91 22.68
C GLY A 57 16.00 -4.62 22.33
N GLU A 58 15.01 -3.91 21.80
CA GLU A 58 13.78 -4.53 21.27
C GLU A 58 13.95 -4.91 19.80
N THR A 59 13.35 -6.03 19.39
CA THR A 59 13.30 -6.40 17.97
C THR A 59 12.21 -5.60 17.23
N TRP A 60 11.07 -5.37 17.87
CA TRP A 60 9.93 -4.65 17.31
C TRP A 60 9.22 -3.85 18.39
N SER A 61 8.79 -2.64 18.06
CA SER A 61 7.94 -1.84 18.94
C SER A 61 6.54 -2.44 19.05
N LEU A 62 5.97 -2.39 20.26
CA LEU A 62 4.62 -2.86 20.50
C LEU A 62 3.54 -2.13 19.66
N PRO A 63 3.63 -0.79 19.43
CA PRO A 63 2.68 -0.10 18.55
C PRO A 63 2.72 -0.60 17.10
N LEU A 64 3.90 -0.93 16.56
CA LEU A 64 4.01 -1.51 15.22
C LEU A 64 3.27 -2.86 15.15
N LEU A 65 3.53 -3.74 16.11
CA LEU A 65 2.89 -5.06 16.17
C LEU A 65 1.37 -4.96 16.31
N ARG A 66 0.88 -4.00 17.12
CA ARG A 66 -0.57 -3.72 17.25
C ARG A 66 -1.16 -3.18 15.95
N GLY A 67 -0.48 -2.26 15.27
CA GLY A 67 -0.90 -1.73 13.98
C GLY A 67 -1.01 -2.82 12.91
N LEU A 68 -0.01 -3.70 12.83
CA LEU A 68 -0.03 -4.87 11.95
C LEU A 68 -1.19 -5.82 12.29
N GLY A 69 -1.37 -6.14 13.57
CA GLY A 69 -2.45 -7.02 14.05
C GLY A 69 -3.84 -6.50 13.68
N GLY A 70 -4.10 -5.20 13.90
CA GLY A 70 -5.35 -4.56 13.52
C GLY A 70 -5.59 -4.62 12.01
N LEU A 71 -4.60 -4.22 11.21
CA LEU A 71 -4.71 -4.25 9.74
C LEU A 71 -4.94 -5.67 9.19
N ILE A 72 -4.33 -6.69 9.80
CA ILE A 72 -4.57 -8.10 9.44
C ILE A 72 -6.01 -8.50 9.76
N GLN A 73 -6.47 -8.17 10.96
CA GLN A 73 -7.80 -8.53 11.43
C GLN A 73 -8.90 -7.89 10.56
N THR A 74 -8.71 -6.64 10.13
CA THR A 74 -9.72 -5.87 9.39
C THR A 74 -9.49 -5.86 7.88
N MET A 75 -8.60 -6.70 7.35
CA MET A 75 -8.22 -6.62 5.93
C MET A 75 -9.39 -7.00 5.02
N ALA A 76 -10.06 -8.12 5.30
CA ALA A 76 -11.12 -8.62 4.42
C ALA A 76 -12.28 -7.62 4.26
N GLU A 77 -12.73 -7.05 5.38
CA GLU A 77 -13.80 -6.05 5.43
C GLU A 77 -13.42 -4.70 4.80
N SER A 78 -12.13 -4.33 4.83
CA SER A 78 -11.65 -3.08 4.22
C SER A 78 -11.34 -3.20 2.72
N MET A 79 -11.36 -4.40 2.14
CA MET A 79 -11.00 -4.60 0.73
C MET A 79 -11.87 -3.82 -0.26
N LEU A 80 -13.14 -3.54 0.05
CA LEU A 80 -14.00 -2.73 -0.84
C LEU A 80 -13.55 -1.27 -0.93
N VAL A 81 -12.77 -0.78 0.03
CA VAL A 81 -12.14 0.54 -0.02
C VAL A 81 -10.87 0.49 -0.87
N PHE A 82 -10.03 -0.53 -0.64
CA PHE A 82 -8.72 -0.65 -1.30
C PHE A 82 -8.75 -1.28 -2.70
N ALA A 83 -9.82 -2.00 -3.03
CA ALA A 83 -10.07 -2.66 -4.32
C ALA A 83 -11.54 -2.44 -4.75
N PRO A 84 -11.93 -1.18 -5.05
CA PRO A 84 -13.34 -0.79 -5.14
C PRO A 84 -14.06 -1.24 -6.42
N HIS A 85 -13.35 -1.81 -7.40
CA HIS A 85 -13.94 -2.19 -8.68
C HIS A 85 -13.70 -3.67 -8.96
N ALA A 86 -14.60 -4.30 -9.75
CA ALA A 86 -14.40 -5.67 -10.21
C ALA A 86 -13.03 -5.89 -10.89
N ASN A 87 -12.52 -4.87 -11.59
CA ASN A 87 -11.20 -4.89 -12.20
C ASN A 87 -10.05 -4.91 -11.18
N SER A 88 -10.24 -4.34 -9.99
CA SER A 88 -9.26 -4.35 -8.90
C SER A 88 -8.96 -5.78 -8.43
N TRP A 89 -9.99 -6.61 -8.33
CA TRP A 89 -9.90 -7.99 -7.87
C TRP A 89 -9.11 -8.92 -8.80
N ARG A 90 -9.04 -8.59 -10.10
CA ARG A 90 -8.21 -9.30 -11.08
C ARG A 90 -6.71 -9.21 -10.79
N ARG A 91 -6.28 -8.34 -9.87
CA ARG A 91 -4.90 -8.30 -9.37
C ARG A 91 -4.58 -9.48 -8.45
N PHE A 92 -5.55 -9.97 -7.66
CA PHE A 92 -5.30 -10.96 -6.61
C PHE A 92 -5.29 -12.39 -7.16
N VAL A 93 -4.27 -12.69 -7.96
CA VAL A 93 -4.03 -14.03 -8.50
C VAL A 93 -2.62 -14.51 -8.14
N SER A 94 -2.40 -15.83 -8.15
CA SER A 94 -1.08 -16.39 -7.89
C SER A 94 -0.02 -15.80 -8.84
N GLN A 95 1.21 -15.63 -8.35
CA GLN A 95 2.36 -15.10 -9.11
C GLN A 95 2.20 -13.68 -9.70
N SER A 96 1.20 -12.90 -9.25
CA SER A 96 0.95 -11.53 -9.74
C SER A 96 1.69 -10.43 -8.98
N TYR A 97 2.50 -10.78 -7.98
CA TYR A 97 3.07 -9.88 -6.97
C TYR A 97 2.04 -9.11 -6.10
N ALA A 98 0.74 -9.31 -6.33
CA ALA A 98 -0.30 -8.84 -5.43
C ALA A 98 -0.52 -9.85 -4.28
N PRO A 99 -0.71 -9.38 -3.05
CA PRO A 99 -0.90 -10.26 -1.90
C PRO A 99 -2.28 -10.92 -1.93
N VAL A 100 -2.35 -12.22 -1.59
CA VAL A 100 -3.61 -13.00 -1.60
C VAL A 100 -4.07 -13.44 -0.20
N ALA A 101 -3.32 -13.08 0.84
CA ALA A 101 -3.62 -13.43 2.22
C ALA A 101 -3.24 -12.26 3.15
N PRO A 102 -3.92 -12.09 4.30
CA PRO A 102 -3.63 -11.05 5.28
C PRO A 102 -2.39 -11.41 6.10
N THR A 103 -1.23 -11.45 5.45
CA THR A 103 0.05 -11.79 6.05
C THR A 103 0.96 -10.57 6.11
N TRP A 104 1.95 -10.63 7.01
CA TRP A 104 2.98 -9.60 7.10
C TRP A 104 4.38 -10.20 7.14
N GLY A 105 5.38 -9.38 6.85
CA GLY A 105 6.78 -9.80 6.88
C GLY A 105 7.77 -8.67 6.64
N VAL A 106 9.01 -8.92 7.05
CA VAL A 106 10.11 -7.94 6.95
C VAL A 106 10.76 -8.04 5.59
N ASN A 107 10.83 -6.92 4.88
CA ASN A 107 11.39 -6.81 3.55
C ASN A 107 10.84 -7.85 2.53
N ASN A 108 9.70 -8.47 2.84
CA ASN A 108 9.12 -9.53 2.03
C ASN A 108 8.08 -8.93 1.06
N ARG A 109 8.24 -9.20 -0.24
CA ARG A 109 7.34 -8.70 -1.29
C ARG A 109 6.24 -9.68 -1.68
N SER A 110 6.04 -10.78 -0.95
CA SER A 110 4.89 -11.68 -1.15
C SER A 110 3.73 -11.42 -0.18
N VAL A 111 3.94 -10.64 0.89
CA VAL A 111 2.96 -10.41 1.97
C VAL A 111 2.08 -9.17 1.73
N ALA A 112 0.91 -9.10 2.35
CA ALA A 112 0.03 -7.95 2.25
C ALA A 112 0.57 -6.70 2.96
N LEU A 113 1.16 -6.90 4.15
CA LEU A 113 1.75 -5.84 4.95
C LEU A 113 3.25 -6.07 5.03
N ARG A 114 4.04 -5.17 4.45
CA ARG A 114 5.50 -5.28 4.50
C ARG A 114 6.04 -4.28 5.53
N VAL A 115 7.00 -4.71 6.35
CA VAL A 115 7.88 -3.77 7.07
C VAL A 115 9.15 -3.62 6.25
N PRO A 116 9.39 -2.48 5.56
CA PRO A 116 10.58 -2.31 4.74
C PRO A 116 11.86 -2.37 5.57
N ALA A 117 12.95 -2.82 4.96
CA ALA A 117 14.28 -2.65 5.55
C ALA A 117 14.61 -1.15 5.66
N GLY A 118 15.29 -0.78 6.74
CA GLY A 118 15.61 0.60 7.07
C GLY A 118 15.90 0.78 8.56
N ASP A 119 16.44 1.93 8.90
CA ASP A 119 16.68 2.35 10.28
C ASP A 119 15.38 2.54 11.07
N ALA A 120 15.49 2.59 12.40
CA ALA A 120 14.37 2.71 13.31
C ALA A 120 13.55 4.00 13.06
N LYS A 121 14.21 5.13 12.77
CA LYS A 121 13.53 6.41 12.49
C LYS A 121 12.61 6.33 11.26
N ASN A 122 12.93 5.49 10.27
CA ASN A 122 12.11 5.28 9.08
C ASN A 122 11.16 4.07 9.19
N ARG A 123 10.97 3.49 10.38
CA ARG A 123 10.11 2.32 10.57
C ARG A 123 8.66 2.64 10.19
N ARG A 124 8.07 1.79 9.33
CA ARG A 124 6.73 1.99 8.76
C ARG A 124 6.14 0.68 8.25
N ILE A 125 4.81 0.66 8.13
CA ILE A 125 4.06 -0.40 7.48
C ILE A 125 3.84 0.00 6.02
N GLU A 126 4.16 -0.87 5.08
CA GLU A 126 3.70 -0.75 3.69
C GLU A 126 2.46 -1.64 3.50
N HIS A 127 1.31 -1.02 3.32
CA HIS A 127 0.05 -1.67 2.98
C HIS A 127 -0.06 -1.81 1.45
N ARG A 128 0.03 -3.04 0.96
CA ARG A 128 0.17 -3.38 -0.47
C ARG A 128 -1.11 -3.80 -1.22
N PRO A 129 -2.23 -4.18 -0.58
CA PRO A 129 -3.43 -4.58 -1.29
C PRO A 129 -3.99 -3.52 -2.24
N SER A 130 -3.91 -2.24 -1.90
CA SER A 130 -4.63 -1.19 -2.62
C SER A 130 -4.27 -1.10 -4.11
N GLY A 131 -5.31 -0.99 -4.94
CA GLY A 131 -5.19 -0.69 -6.36
C GLY A 131 -4.96 0.80 -6.58
N VAL A 132 -4.35 1.15 -7.72
CA VAL A 132 -4.20 2.57 -8.11
C VAL A 132 -5.54 3.23 -8.44
N ASP A 133 -6.60 2.45 -8.60
CA ASP A 133 -7.98 2.87 -8.80
C ASP A 133 -8.73 3.20 -7.51
N ALA A 134 -8.15 2.92 -6.34
CA ALA A 134 -8.74 3.30 -5.05
C ALA A 134 -8.83 4.82 -4.87
N ASN A 135 -9.85 5.24 -4.10
CA ASN A 135 -9.99 6.62 -3.64
C ASN A 135 -8.99 6.86 -2.50
N PRO A 136 -8.03 7.79 -2.62
CA PRO A 136 -6.99 7.98 -1.60
C PRO A 136 -7.47 8.62 -0.29
N TYR A 137 -8.72 9.08 -0.22
CA TYR A 137 -9.28 9.67 1.00
C TYR A 137 -10.04 8.66 1.85
N LEU A 138 -10.48 7.56 1.25
CA LEU A 138 -11.16 6.45 1.93
C LEU A 138 -10.10 5.41 2.31
#